data_AF-A0A967KEZ6-F1
#
_entry.id   AF-A0A967KEZ6-F1
#
_cell.length_a   1.000
_cell.length_b   1.000
_cell.length_c   1.000
_cell.angle_alpha   90.00
_cell.angle_beta   90.00
_cell.angle_gamma   90.00
#
_symmetry.space_group_name_H-M   'P 1'
#
loop_
_entity.id
_entity.type
_entity.pdbx_description
1 polymer ?
#
loop_
_entity_poly.entity_id
_entity_poly.type
_entity_poly.pdbx_seq_one_letter_code
_entity_poly.pdbx_strand_id
1 'polypeptide(L)'
;MLTALFRMMWAVRSGWTDTQIKYAREVRHGTQTEVAERFDVSRQAVSKVLDAARFAPVREAEEAARALLGWLGESGKREDR
;
A
#
# COMPACT_ATOMS: atom_id res chain seq x y z
N MET A 1 12.48 13.01 8.24
CA MET A 1 12.52 12.12 7.06
C MET A 1 11.20 11.37 6.84
N LEU A 2 10.62 10.71 7.85
CA LEU A 2 9.34 9.99 7.73
C LEU A 2 8.20 10.83 7.14
N THR A 3 8.08 12.11 7.51
CA THR A 3 7.06 13.02 6.98
C THR A 3 7.14 13.19 5.46
N ALA A 4 8.35 13.17 4.86
CA ALA A 4 8.50 13.29 3.41
C ALA A 4 8.05 12.01 2.69
N LEU A 5 8.37 10.84 3.25
CA LEU A 5 7.89 9.54 2.74
C LEU A 5 6.35 9.46 2.78
N PHE A 6 5.74 9.85 3.91
CA PHE A 6 4.28 9.87 4.02
C PHE A 6 3.62 10.86 3.06
N ARG A 7 4.22 12.05 2.85
CA ARG A 7 3.74 13.01 1.85
C ARG A 7 3.82 12.47 0.43
N MET A 8 4.90 11.76 0.08
CA MET A 8 5.05 11.13 -1.23
C MET A 8 4.01 10.03 -1.46
N MET A 9 3.82 9.14 -0.48
CA MET A 9 2.77 8.11 -0.57
C MET A 9 1.38 8.72 -0.68
N TRP A 10 1.11 9.79 0.06
CA TRP A 10 -0.16 10.51 -0.02
C TRP A 10 -0.36 11.14 -1.41
N ALA A 11 0.66 11.79 -1.97
CA ALA A 11 0.58 12.38 -3.31
C ALA A 11 0.23 11.33 -4.37
N VAL A 12 0.85 10.15 -4.33
CA VAL A 12 0.50 9.04 -5.25
C VAL A 12 -0.94 8.59 -5.04
N ARG A 13 -1.36 8.35 -3.79
CA ARG A 13 -2.70 7.86 -3.47
C ARG A 13 -3.80 8.87 -3.74
N SER A 14 -3.50 10.17 -3.65
CA SER A 14 -4.45 11.25 -3.91
C SER A 14 -4.88 11.32 -5.38
N GLY A 15 -4.05 10.80 -6.29
CA GLY A 15 -4.36 10.72 -7.72
C GLY A 15 -5.08 9.43 -8.13
N TRP A 16 -5.41 8.54 -7.19
CA TRP A 16 -6.08 7.30 -7.52
C TRP A 16 -7.55 7.52 -7.88
N THR A 17 -8.00 6.81 -8.91
CA THR A 17 -9.43 6.73 -9.24
C THR A 17 -10.16 5.84 -8.24
N ASP A 18 -11.48 5.96 -8.17
CA ASP A 18 -12.32 5.12 -7.30
C ASP A 18 -12.09 3.63 -7.54
N THR A 19 -11.93 3.22 -8.80
CA THR A 19 -11.63 1.82 -9.17
C THR A 19 -10.26 1.38 -8.64
N GLN A 20 -9.24 2.24 -8.75
CA GLN A 20 -7.92 1.96 -8.21
C GLN A 20 -7.94 1.84 -6.69
N ILE A 21 -8.62 2.76 -5.99
CA ILE A 21 -8.81 2.72 -4.54
C ILE A 21 -9.52 1.43 -4.14
N LYS A 22 -10.61 1.09 -4.84
CA LYS A 22 -11.42 -0.10 -4.60
C LYS A 22 -10.59 -1.38 -4.72
N TYR A 23 -9.87 -1.56 -5.82
CA TYR A 23 -9.08 -2.78 -6.03
C TYR A 23 -7.85 -2.85 -5.11
N ALA A 24 -7.16 -1.72 -4.91
CA ALA A 24 -6.03 -1.63 -3.98
C ALA A 24 -6.44 -1.93 -2.53
N ARG A 25 -7.66 -1.56 -2.12
CA ARG A 25 -8.20 -1.89 -0.80
C ARG A 25 -8.44 -3.39 -0.66
N GLU A 26 -9.07 -4.01 -1.64
CA GLU A 26 -9.45 -5.43 -1.56
C GLU A 26 -8.24 -6.35 -1.65
N VAL A 27 -7.26 -6.03 -2.51
CA VAL A 27 -6.04 -6.86 -2.65
C VAL A 27 -5.11 -6.80 -1.42
N ARG A 28 -5.38 -5.92 -0.45
CA ARG A 28 -4.71 -5.94 0.87
C ARG A 28 -5.18 -7.08 1.76
N HIS A 29 -6.38 -7.61 1.50
CA HIS A 29 -7.02 -8.65 2.30
C HIS A 29 -7.27 -9.93 1.52
N GLY A 30 -6.87 -9.98 0.24
CA GLY A 30 -7.06 -11.12 -0.63
C GLY A 30 -6.15 -11.07 -1.85
N THR A 31 -6.29 -12.07 -2.71
CA THR A 31 -5.53 -12.22 -3.96
C THR A 31 -6.18 -11.44 -5.10
N GLN A 32 -5.42 -11.14 -6.16
CA GLN A 32 -5.99 -10.55 -7.37
C GLN A 32 -7.09 -11.41 -8.00
N THR A 33 -7.01 -12.73 -7.83
CA THR A 33 -8.03 -13.69 -8.32
C THR A 33 -9.34 -13.51 -7.55
N GLU A 34 -9.30 -13.46 -6.22
CA GLU A 34 -10.49 -13.24 -5.39
C GLU A 34 -11.12 -11.87 -5.65
N VAL A 35 -10.29 -10.84 -5.90
CA VAL A 35 -10.77 -9.50 -6.28
C VAL A 35 -11.44 -9.53 -7.65
N ALA A 36 -10.88 -10.29 -8.60
CA ALA A 36 -11.42 -10.45 -9.94
C ALA A 36 -12.78 -11.15 -9.92
N GLU A 37 -12.90 -12.24 -9.15
CA GLU A 37 -14.16 -12.96 -8.92
C GLU A 37 -15.20 -12.06 -8.23
N ARG A 38 -14.80 -11.33 -7.19
CA ARG A 38 -15.72 -10.44 -6.45
C ARG A 38 -16.32 -9.33 -7.33
N PHE A 39 -15.57 -8.84 -8.31
CA PHE A 39 -16.01 -7.73 -9.17
C PHE A 39 -16.41 -8.17 -10.57
N ASP A 40 -16.49 -9.47 -10.84
CA ASP A 40 -16.83 -10.04 -12.14
C ASP A 40 -15.97 -9.46 -13.28
N VAL A 41 -14.66 -9.40 -13.05
CA VAL A 41 -13.66 -8.93 -14.02
C VAL A 41 -12.56 -9.97 -14.20
N SER A 42 -11.74 -9.82 -15.24
CA SER A 42 -10.57 -10.68 -15.40
C SER A 42 -9.47 -10.32 -14.40
N ARG A 43 -8.70 -11.32 -13.96
CA ARG A 43 -7.48 -11.09 -13.15
C ARG A 43 -6.53 -10.10 -13.82
N GLN A 44 -6.42 -10.13 -15.15
CA GLN A 44 -5.55 -9.22 -15.90
C GLN A 44 -6.04 -7.76 -15.82
N ALA A 45 -7.37 -7.54 -15.76
CA ALA A 45 -7.92 -6.20 -15.53
C ALA A 45 -7.56 -5.69 -14.14
N VAL A 46 -7.66 -6.54 -13.10
CA VAL A 46 -7.22 -6.20 -11.74
C VAL A 46 -5.73 -5.85 -11.72
N SER A 47 -4.87 -6.67 -12.33
CA SER A 47 -3.43 -6.40 -12.42
C SER A 47 -3.15 -5.04 -13.06
N LYS A 48 -3.76 -4.75 -14.23
CA LYS A 48 -3.58 -3.47 -14.93
C LYS A 48 -3.98 -2.28 -14.08
N VAL A 49 -5.08 -2.38 -13.33
CA VAL A 49 -5.53 -1.32 -12.41
C VAL A 49 -4.53 -1.10 -11.29
N LEU A 50 -4.01 -2.18 -10.68
CA LEU A 50 -3.02 -2.10 -9.60
C LEU A 50 -1.67 -1.56 -10.08
N ASP A 51 -1.26 -1.91 -11.30
CA ASP A 51 -0.05 -1.40 -11.94
C ASP A 51 -0.17 0.10 -12.22
N ALA A 52 -1.32 0.54 -12.75
CA ALA A 52 -1.64 1.94 -12.96
C ALA A 52 -1.67 2.74 -11.65
N ALA A 53 -2.07 2.11 -10.55
CA ALA A 53 -2.06 2.69 -9.21
C ALA A 53 -0.67 2.71 -8.55
N ARG A 54 0.37 2.12 -9.18
CA ARG A 54 1.68 1.87 -8.55
C ARG A 54 1.55 1.16 -7.19
N PHE A 55 0.60 0.22 -7.10
CA PHE A 55 0.23 -0.39 -5.83
C PHE A 55 1.39 -1.13 -5.16
N ALA A 56 2.17 -1.92 -5.90
CA ALA A 56 3.27 -2.69 -5.33
C ALA A 56 4.35 -1.79 -4.69
N PRO A 57 4.92 -0.77 -5.38
CA PRO A 57 5.83 0.18 -4.74
C PRO A 57 5.23 0.91 -3.54
N VAL A 58 3.95 1.28 -3.59
CA VAL A 58 3.27 1.92 -2.45
C VAL A 58 3.19 0.96 -1.26
N ARG A 59 2.87 -0.31 -1.50
CA ARG A 59 2.79 -1.33 -0.44
C ARG A 59 4.16 -1.57 0.20
N GLU A 60 5.21 -1.69 -0.61
CA GLU A 60 6.59 -1.85 -0.13
C GLU A 60 7.03 -0.65 0.72
N ALA A 61 6.73 0.57 0.28
CA ALA A 61 7.03 1.78 1.05
C ALA A 61 6.29 1.81 2.40
N GLU A 62 5.03 1.37 2.45
CA GLU A 62 4.25 1.27 3.68
C GLU A 62 4.80 0.20 4.64
N GLU A 63 5.29 -0.93 4.12
CA GLU A 63 5.94 -1.98 4.90
C GLU A 63 7.28 -1.50 5.46
N ALA A 64 8.11 -0.86 4.64
CA ALA A 64 9.38 -0.26 5.07
C ALA A 64 9.17 0.84 6.13
N ALA A 65 8.16 1.70 5.96
CA ALA A 65 7.83 2.72 6.93
C ALA A 65 7.42 2.12 8.29
N ARG A 66 6.64 1.03 8.28
CA ARG A 66 6.26 0.29 9.49
C ARG A 66 7.47 -0.33 10.19
N ALA A 67 8.37 -0.96 9.44
CA ALA A 67 9.59 -1.53 9.99
C ALA A 67 10.48 -0.44 10.63
N LEU A 68 10.66 0.70 9.96
CA LEU A 68 11.44 1.82 10.48
C LEU A 68 10.83 2.41 11.77
N LEU A 69 9.51 2.58 11.81
CA LEU A 69 8.81 3.05 13.01
C LEU A 69 8.93 2.07 14.18
N GLY A 70 8.83 0.77 13.91
CA GLY A 70 9.04 -0.28 14.91
C GLY A 70 10.46 -0.22 15.49
N TRP A 71 11.47 -0.15 14.63
CA TRP A 71 12.87 -0.06 15.04
C TRP A 71 13.17 1.20 15.88
N LEU A 72 12.63 2.36 15.50
CA LEU A 72 12.76 3.59 16.29
C LEU A 72 12.10 3.47 17.67
N GLY A 73 10.91 2.86 17.73
CA GLY A 73 10.19 2.64 18.99
C GLY A 73 10.88 1.66 19.94
N GLU A 74 11.61 0.68 19.41
CA GLU A 74 12.43 -0.24 20.21
C GLU A 74 13.75 0.39 20.68
N SER A 75 14.38 1.20 19.83
CA SER A 75 15.63 1.89 20.17
C SER A 75 15.44 2.88 21.32
N GLY A 76 14.34 3.65 21.32
CA GLY A 76 14.02 4.56 22.43
C GLY A 76 13.80 3.86 23.76
N LYS A 77 13.26 2.64 23.77
CA LYS A 77 13.05 1.85 25.00
C LYS A 77 14.34 1.30 25.62
N ARG A 78 15.44 1.24 24.87
CA ARG A 78 16.75 0.77 25.37
C ARG A 78 17.58 1.88 26.00
N GLU A 79 17.29 3.13 25.70
CA GLU A 79 18.02 4.30 26.21
C GLU A 79 17.46 4.77 27.57
N ASP A 80 16.21 4.42 27.88
CA ASP A 80 15.53 4.72 29.17
C ASP A 80 15.73 3.65 30.26
N ARG A 81 16.56 2.62 30.03
CA ARG A 81 16.79 1.50 30.98
C ARG A 81 18.26 1.42 31.38
#